data_AF-A0A3B9ACB3-F1
#
_entry.id   AF-A0A3B9ACB3-F1
#
_cell.length_a   1.000
_cell.length_b   1.000
_cell.length_c   1.000
_cell.angle_alpha   90.00
_cell.angle_beta   90.00
_cell.angle_gamma   90.00
#
_symmetry.space_group_name_H-M   'P 1'
#
loop_
_entity.id
_entity.type
_entity.pdbx_description
1 polymer ?
#
loop_
_entity_poly.entity_id
_entity_poly.type
_entity_poly.pdbx_seq_one_letter_code
_entity_poly.pdbx_strand_id
1 'polypeptide(L)' 'MDKLLISGGVPLSGEIRISGAKNSALPILAAALLVDEPVTISNLPHLHDITT' A
#
# COMPACT_ATOMS: atom_id res chain seq x y z
N MET A 1 -12.49 18.62 -3.13
CA MET A 1 -12.53 18.16 -1.73
C MET A 1 -13.21 16.82 -1.75
N ASP A 2 -12.45 15.76 -1.55
CA ASP A 2 -12.99 14.41 -1.61
C ASP A 2 -13.79 14.13 -0.34
N LYS A 3 -14.88 13.38 -0.51
CA LYS A 3 -15.79 13.04 0.59
C LYS A 3 -16.18 11.57 0.48
N LEU A 4 -16.25 10.90 1.63
CA LEU A 4 -16.81 9.57 1.74
C LEU A 4 -18.19 9.69 2.38
N LEU A 5 -19.24 9.31 1.65
CA LEU A 5 -20.59 9.17 2.20
C LEU A 5 -20.85 7.69 2.47
N ILE A 6 -21.05 7.33 3.73
CA ILE A 6 -21.23 5.94 4.16
C ILE A 6 -22.65 5.76 4.67
N SER A 7 -23.38 4.79 4.12
CA SER A 7 -24.68 4.35 4.62
C SER A 7 -24.51 3.13 5.53
N GLY A 8 -24.90 3.26 6.80
CA GLY A 8 -24.82 2.18 7.78
C GLY A 8 -25.97 1.17 7.69
N GLY A 9 -25.99 0.19 8.60
CA GLY A 9 -27.11 -0.74 8.80
C GLY A 9 -26.90 -2.15 8.23
N VAL A 10 -25.80 -2.40 7.52
CA VAL A 10 -25.48 -3.73 6.96
C VAL A 10 -24.19 -4.27 7.58
N PRO A 11 -24.21 -5.42 8.27
CA PRO A 11 -22.99 -6.08 8.74
C PRO A 11 -22.08 -6.48 7.56
N LEU A 12 -20.77 -6.32 7.72
CA LEU A 12 -19.80 -6.78 6.72
C LEU A 12 -19.72 -8.31 6.73
N SER A 13 -19.66 -8.92 5.54
CA SER A 13 -19.47 -10.36 5.37
C SER A 13 -18.63 -10.62 4.11
N GLY A 14 -17.60 -11.45 4.26
CA GLY A 14 -16.68 -11.80 3.18
C GLY A 14 -15.22 -11.68 3.60
N GLU A 15 -14.33 -11.78 2.61
CA GLU A 15 -12.89 -11.72 2.78
C GLU A 15 -12.28 -10.75 1.77
N ILE A 16 -11.20 -10.08 2.18
CA ILE A 16 -10.40 -9.23 1.29
C ILE A 16 -8.91 -9.53 1.51
N ARG A 17 -8.11 -9.30 0.48
CA ARG A 17 -6.65 -9.35 0.59
C ARG A 17 -6.11 -7.96 0.90
N ILE A 18 -5.20 -7.89 1.85
CA ILE A 18 -4.49 -6.67 2.22
C ILE A 18 -3.16 -6.63 1.49
N SER A 19 -2.77 -5.43 1.06
CA SER A 19 -1.42 -5.15 0.55
C SER A 19 -0.38 -5.11 1.67
N GLY A 20 0.89 -5.10 1.31
CA GLY A 20 2.00 -4.97 2.25
C GLY A 20 1.98 -3.66 3.05
N ALA A 21 2.75 -3.65 4.14
CA ALA A 21 2.79 -2.52 5.06
C ALA A 21 3.57 -1.34 4.47
N LYS A 22 2.96 -0.14 4.50
CA LYS A 22 3.61 1.12 4.09
C LYS A 22 4.96 1.32 4.78
N ASN A 23 5.00 1.10 6.09
CA ASN A 23 6.19 1.40 6.90
C ASN A 23 7.33 0.38 6.68
N SER A 24 7.04 -0.78 6.09
CA SER A 24 8.08 -1.69 5.59
C SER A 24 8.47 -1.33 4.16
N ALA A 25 7.50 -0.95 3.32
CA ALA A 25 7.73 -0.56 1.93
C ALA A 25 8.70 0.62 1.78
N LEU A 26 8.51 1.69 2.55
CA LEU A 26 9.32 2.91 2.45
C LEU A 26 10.84 2.67 2.66
N PRO A 27 11.30 2.03 3.75
CA PRO A 27 12.73 1.75 3.91
C PRO A 27 13.25 0.71 2.91
N ILE A 28 12.43 -0.25 2.46
CA ILE A 28 12.83 -1.22 1.42
C ILE A 28 13.07 -0.50 0.08
N LEU A 29 12.19 0.43 -0.29
CA LEU A 29 12.37 1.27 -1.50
C LEU A 29 13.64 2.12 -1.39
N ALA A 30 13.93 2.70 -0.23
CA ALA A 30 15.17 3.44 0.00
C ALA A 30 16.41 2.53 -0.07
N ALA A 31 16.34 1.31 0.46
CA ALA A 31 17.44 0.35 0.43
C ALA A 31 17.77 -0.14 -0.99
N ALA A 32 16.82 -0.10 -1.93
CA ALA A 32 17.09 -0.42 -3.33
C ALA A 32 18.11 0.52 -3.99
N LEU A 33 18.35 1.71 -3.42
CA LEU A 33 19.39 2.64 -3.87
C LEU A 33 20.82 2.17 -3.54
N LEU A 34 20.98 1.13 -2.71
CA LEU A 34 22.27 0.63 -2.24
C LEU A 34 22.89 -0.43 -3.16
N VAL A 35 22.20 -0.85 -4.22
CA VAL A 35 22.63 -1.92 -5.12
C VAL A 35 22.67 -1.44 -6.56
N ASP A 36 23.64 -1.97 -7.32
CA ASP A 36 23.84 -1.59 -8.73
C ASP A 36 22.95 -2.40 -9.70
N GLU A 37 22.31 -3.45 -9.21
CA GLU A 37 21.41 -4.30 -9.99
C GLU A 37 19.93 -3.95 -9.76
N PRO A 38 19.04 -4.18 -10.75
CA PRO A 38 17.61 -3.93 -10.60
C PRO A 38 16.97 -4.74 -9.45
N VAL A 39 16.21 -4.06 -8.59
CA VAL A 39 15.43 -4.69 -7.51
C VAL A 39 13.96 -4.70 -7.87
N THR A 40 13.31 -5.87 -7.77
CA THR A 40 11.86 -5.99 -7.91
C THR A 40 11.22 -6.17 -6.54
N ILE A 41 10.29 -5.27 -6.17
CA ILE A 41 9.57 -5.30 -4.89
C ILE A 41 8.09 -5.57 -5.17
N SER A 42 7.56 -6.66 -4.62
CA SER A 42 6.16 -7.07 -4.78
C SER A 42 5.30 -6.73 -3.55
N ASN A 43 3.97 -6.74 -3.71
CA ASN A 43 3.00 -6.52 -2.63
C ASN A 43 3.08 -5.11 -1.99
N LEU A 44 3.44 -4.09 -2.75
CA LEU A 44 3.40 -2.70 -2.28
C LEU A 44 1.95 -2.20 -2.15
N PRO A 45 1.61 -1.41 -1.11
CA PRO A 45 0.30 -0.78 -1.02
C PRO A 45 0.21 0.41 -1.98
N HIS A 46 -0.97 0.63 -2.58
CA HIS A 46 -1.22 1.82 -3.39
C HIS A 46 -1.62 2.99 -2.48
N LEU A 47 -0.64 3.81 -2.12
CA LEU A 47 -0.80 4.97 -1.24
C LEU A 47 -0.03 6.15 -1.83
N HIS A 48 -0.43 7.37 -1.48
CA HIS A 48 0.25 8.60 -1.92
C HIS A 48 1.73 8.67 -1.52
N ASP A 49 2.10 8.09 -0.38
CA ASP A 49 3.50 8.04 0.04
C ASP A 49 4.38 7.17 -0.88
N ILE A 50 3.77 6.35 -1.74
CA ILE A 50 4.45 5.41 -2.65
C ILE A 50 4.24 5.78 -4.12
N THR A 51 3.07 6.30 -4.47
CA THR A 51 2.71 6.65 -5.86
C THR A 51 2.81 8.15 -6.07
N THR A 52 3.58 8.57 -7.08
CA THR A 52 3.71 9.96 -7.56
C THR A 52 2.79 10.24 -8.73
#